data_AF-A0A094AY16-F1
#
_entry.id   AF-A0A094AY16-F1
#
_cell.length_a   1.000
_cell.length_b   1.000
_cell.length_c   1.000
_cell.angle_alpha   90.00
_cell.angle_beta   90.00
_cell.angle_gamma   90.00
#
_symmetry.space_group_name_H-M   'P 1'
#
loop_
_entity.id
_entity.type
_entity.pdbx_description
1 polymer ?
#
loop_
_entity_poly.entity_id
_entity_poly.type
_entity_poly.pdbx_seq_one_letter_code
_entity_poly.pdbx_strand_id
1 'polypeptide(L)'
;MLVYKVFGFPESATEVLHTARNLLSKLSTQAAMRALTSAAVREWVFKADLPIFEAGRGLKHYRECIREDHEGALLLRTLDLAALSKCVKSKEFREEFIPQRAESLAIQLSNTLAPFFLEGDSPLFDWDGFSTWGEGLEEWKDRRCRFVAIFTQALMTKADLCLNIKDYELLSYVPGTKFDKTTMTVETMEGLSNDTANYEGREVLLCVNPAFYLHPRDELSKDATVANAIIPTVNFISKGQDNSRPFIQPLLEAVVILSEND
;
A
#
# COMPACT_ATOMS: atom_id res chain seq x y z
N MET A 1 2.35 -4.49 13.01
CA MET A 1 1.24 -5.42 12.63
C MET A 1 0.17 -4.64 11.88
N LEU A 2 -0.38 -5.13 10.75
CA LEU A 2 -1.31 -4.37 9.88
C LEU A 2 -2.50 -3.75 10.62
N VAL A 3 -3.03 -4.48 11.60
CA VAL A 3 -4.16 -4.10 12.43
C VAL A 3 -3.88 -2.81 13.22
N TYR A 4 -2.67 -2.63 13.76
CA TYR A 4 -2.27 -1.39 14.42
C TYR A 4 -2.38 -0.19 13.48
N LYS A 5 -1.96 -0.37 12.22
CA LYS A 5 -1.94 0.71 11.22
C LYS A 5 -3.32 1.06 10.67
N VAL A 6 -4.23 0.09 10.61
CA VAL A 6 -5.63 0.28 10.19
C VAL A 6 -6.40 1.07 11.26
N PHE A 7 -6.15 0.77 12.53
CA PHE A 7 -6.88 1.35 13.65
C PHE A 7 -6.11 2.47 14.39
N GLY A 8 -4.94 2.89 13.90
CA GLY A 8 -4.15 3.97 14.49
C GLY A 8 -3.57 3.67 15.88
N PHE A 9 -3.43 2.39 16.25
CA PHE A 9 -2.94 1.99 17.56
C PHE A 9 -1.39 1.98 17.63
N PRO A 10 -0.77 2.31 18.78
CA PRO A 10 0.67 2.14 18.99
C PRO A 10 1.07 0.65 18.99
N GLU A 11 2.27 0.32 18.48
CA GLU A 11 2.69 -1.05 18.11
C GLU A 11 2.88 -2.07 19.27
N SER A 12 2.37 -1.83 20.49
CA SER A 12 2.81 -2.60 21.67
C SER A 12 1.73 -2.95 22.72
N ALA A 13 0.52 -3.39 22.33
CA ALA A 13 -0.45 -3.86 23.33
C ALA A 13 -1.32 -5.04 22.88
N THR A 14 -1.35 -6.10 23.69
CA THR A 14 -2.26 -7.26 23.56
C THR A 14 -3.74 -6.87 23.66
N GLU A 15 -4.06 -5.77 24.35
CA GLU A 15 -5.41 -5.17 24.40
C GLU A 15 -5.93 -4.69 23.02
N VAL A 16 -5.02 -4.48 22.06
CA VAL A 16 -5.36 -4.01 20.72
C VAL A 16 -6.00 -5.10 19.87
N LEU A 17 -5.60 -6.37 20.01
CA LEU A 17 -6.25 -7.44 19.27
C LEU A 17 -7.73 -7.58 19.64
N HIS A 18 -8.04 -7.45 20.92
CA HIS A 18 -9.42 -7.46 21.41
C HIS A 18 -10.20 -6.24 20.90
N THR A 19 -9.61 -5.05 20.98
CA THR A 19 -10.24 -3.81 20.50
C THR A 19 -10.46 -3.82 18.99
N ALA A 20 -9.45 -4.25 18.22
CA ALA A 20 -9.54 -4.42 16.78
C ALA A 20 -10.58 -5.49 16.41
N ARG A 21 -10.62 -6.63 17.13
CA ARG A 21 -11.65 -7.66 16.91
C ARG A 21 -13.05 -7.10 17.17
N ASN A 22 -13.23 -6.29 18.21
CA ASN A 22 -14.50 -5.63 18.52
C ASN A 22 -14.90 -4.56 17.50
N LEU A 23 -13.92 -3.88 16.87
CA LEU A 23 -14.21 -2.94 15.79
C LEU A 23 -14.52 -3.67 14.48
N LEU A 24 -13.75 -4.71 14.16
CA LEU A 24 -13.98 -5.56 12.99
C LEU A 24 -15.32 -6.30 13.08
N SER A 25 -15.76 -6.70 14.27
CA SER A 25 -17.06 -7.38 14.45
C SER A 25 -18.27 -6.46 14.22
N LYS A 26 -18.08 -5.14 14.26
CA LYS A 26 -19.11 -4.15 13.91
C LYS A 26 -19.20 -3.89 12.40
N LEU A 27 -18.19 -4.28 11.65
CA LEU A 27 -18.13 -4.12 10.21
C LEU A 27 -18.73 -5.35 9.53
N SER A 28 -19.26 -5.17 8.32
CA SER A 28 -19.45 -6.32 7.45
C SER A 28 -18.10 -7.00 7.17
N THR A 29 -18.12 -8.33 7.01
CA THR A 29 -16.94 -9.10 6.61
C THR A 29 -16.28 -8.51 5.37
N GLN A 30 -17.07 -8.02 4.42
CA GLN A 30 -16.58 -7.36 3.21
C GLN A 30 -15.83 -6.07 3.50
N ALA A 31 -16.37 -5.16 4.32
CA ALA A 31 -15.71 -3.91 4.68
C ALA A 31 -14.41 -4.15 5.46
N ALA A 32 -14.44 -5.09 6.42
CA ALA A 32 -13.27 -5.53 7.17
C ALA A 32 -12.17 -6.08 6.23
N MET A 33 -12.53 -7.00 5.33
CA MET A 33 -11.61 -7.57 4.36
C MET A 33 -11.01 -6.53 3.43
N ARG A 34 -11.82 -5.58 2.95
CA ARG A 34 -11.36 -4.47 2.10
C ARG A 34 -10.37 -3.58 2.84
N ALA A 35 -10.69 -3.13 4.04
CA ALA A 35 -9.82 -2.25 4.82
C ALA A 35 -8.46 -2.91 5.13
N LEU A 36 -8.48 -4.18 5.57
CA LEU A 36 -7.26 -4.92 5.90
C LEU A 36 -6.41 -5.21 4.65
N THR A 37 -7.05 -5.59 3.54
CA THR A 37 -6.35 -5.82 2.27
C THR A 37 -5.76 -4.53 1.71
N SER A 38 -6.50 -3.43 1.79
CA SER A 38 -6.06 -2.10 1.36
C SER A 38 -4.84 -1.63 2.15
N ALA A 39 -4.86 -1.81 3.48
CA ALA A 39 -3.70 -1.55 4.32
C ALA A 39 -2.50 -2.46 3.99
N ALA A 40 -2.73 -3.73 3.69
CA ALA A 40 -1.69 -4.66 3.26
C ALA A 40 -1.04 -4.21 1.95
N VAL A 41 -1.84 -3.85 0.95
CA VAL A 41 -1.35 -3.32 -0.34
C VAL A 41 -0.56 -2.02 -0.12
N ARG A 42 -1.07 -1.09 0.68
CA ARG A 42 -0.36 0.16 1.02
C ARG A 42 1.02 -0.12 1.62
N GLU A 43 1.07 -0.97 2.64
CA GLU A 43 2.27 -1.16 3.45
C GLU A 43 3.29 -2.12 2.82
N TRP A 44 2.83 -3.22 2.23
CA TRP A 44 3.70 -4.29 1.73
C TRP A 44 4.03 -4.17 0.25
N VAL A 45 3.22 -3.44 -0.52
CA VAL A 45 3.51 -3.16 -1.93
C VAL A 45 4.04 -1.75 -2.06
N PHE A 46 3.21 -0.74 -1.83
CA PHE A 46 3.55 0.63 -2.21
C PHE A 46 4.65 1.26 -1.35
N LYS A 47 4.58 1.12 -0.03
CA LYS A 47 5.60 1.65 0.89
C LYS A 47 6.85 0.79 1.03
N ALA A 48 6.75 -0.51 0.80
CA ALA A 48 7.91 -1.39 0.85
C ALA A 48 8.88 -1.05 -0.28
N ASP A 49 10.16 -1.39 -0.15
CA ASP A 49 11.08 -1.32 -1.30
C ASP A 49 10.72 -2.41 -2.29
N LEU A 50 10.63 -2.08 -3.58
CA LEU A 50 10.65 -3.11 -4.61
C LEU A 50 12.12 -3.28 -5.01
N PRO A 51 12.79 -4.39 -4.66
CA PRO A 51 14.20 -4.60 -4.98
C PRO A 51 14.33 -4.97 -6.46
N ILE A 52 14.06 -4.00 -7.34
CA ILE A 52 14.17 -4.17 -8.79
C ILE A 52 15.65 -4.22 -9.19
N PHE A 53 16.51 -3.50 -8.45
CA PHE A 53 17.95 -3.50 -8.62
C PHE A 53 18.65 -3.67 -7.28
N GLU A 54 19.29 -4.81 -7.05
CA GLU A 54 20.37 -4.87 -6.08
C GLU A 54 21.63 -4.29 -6.73
N ALA A 55 21.99 -3.06 -6.36
CA ALA A 55 23.19 -2.43 -6.88
C ALA A 55 24.44 -3.08 -6.27
N GLY A 56 25.07 -3.99 -7.01
CA GLY A 56 26.39 -4.48 -6.67
C GLY A 56 27.43 -3.35 -6.63
N ARG A 57 28.56 -3.57 -5.93
CA ARG A 57 29.64 -2.56 -5.76
C ARG A 57 30.08 -1.92 -7.09
N GLY A 58 30.13 -2.70 -8.16
CA GLY A 58 30.50 -2.19 -9.49
C GLY A 58 29.51 -1.15 -10.03
N LEU A 59 28.20 -1.41 -9.92
CA LEU A 59 27.16 -0.47 -10.39
C LEU A 59 27.26 0.86 -9.63
N LYS A 60 27.56 0.82 -8.33
CA LYS A 60 27.78 2.04 -7.53
C LYS A 60 28.91 2.91 -8.11
N HIS A 61 30.07 2.32 -8.38
CA HIS A 61 31.20 3.05 -8.95
C HIS A 61 30.93 3.56 -10.37
N TYR A 62 30.25 2.78 -11.21
CA TYR A 62 29.83 3.26 -12.54
C TYR A 62 28.94 4.51 -12.44
N ARG A 63 27.99 4.51 -11.51
CA ARG A 63 27.12 5.68 -11.28
C ARG A 63 27.91 6.89 -10.77
N GLU A 64 28.92 6.69 -9.92
CA GLU A 64 29.84 7.75 -9.46
C GLU A 64 30.64 8.34 -10.63
N CYS A 65 31.21 7.51 -11.51
CA CYS A 65 31.95 7.97 -12.68
C CYS A 65 31.06 8.75 -13.67
N ILE A 66 29.85 8.25 -13.95
CA ILE A 66 28.89 8.97 -14.82
C ILE A 66 28.49 10.28 -14.19
N ARG A 67 28.34 10.32 -12.86
CA ARG A 67 28.09 11.58 -12.16
C ARG A 67 29.18 12.55 -12.54
N GLU A 68 30.47 12.21 -12.38
CA GLU A 68 31.66 13.11 -12.45
C GLU A 68 31.72 14.11 -13.62
N ASP A 69 31.00 13.88 -14.71
CA ASP A 69 30.87 14.81 -15.83
C ASP A 69 30.00 16.06 -15.56
N HIS A 70 30.23 17.10 -16.37
CA HIS A 70 29.40 18.30 -16.44
C HIS A 70 28.08 17.91 -17.16
N GLU A 71 26.97 17.78 -16.41
CA GLU A 71 25.67 17.15 -16.79
C GLU A 71 25.50 15.67 -16.41
N GLY A 72 26.48 15.06 -15.74
CA GLY A 72 26.43 13.65 -15.38
C GLY A 72 25.23 13.24 -14.52
N ALA A 73 24.67 14.15 -13.71
CA ALA A 73 23.46 13.88 -12.92
C ALA A 73 22.20 13.63 -13.80
N LEU A 74 22.01 14.41 -14.87
CA LEU A 74 20.89 14.25 -15.80
C LEU A 74 21.06 13.00 -16.66
N LEU A 75 22.29 12.77 -17.14
CA LEU A 75 22.63 11.57 -17.89
C LEU A 75 22.39 10.31 -17.04
N LEU A 76 22.89 10.31 -15.81
CA LEU A 76 22.68 9.22 -14.86
C LEU A 76 21.19 8.94 -14.64
N ARG A 77 20.37 9.97 -14.40
CA ARG A 77 18.92 9.81 -14.23
C ARG A 77 18.27 9.18 -15.46
N THR A 78 18.64 9.64 -16.65
CA THR A 78 18.08 9.16 -17.91
C THR A 78 18.43 7.69 -18.15
N LEU A 79 19.69 7.31 -17.88
CA LEU A 79 20.15 5.94 -17.99
C LEU A 79 19.45 5.03 -16.97
N ASP A 80 19.29 5.50 -15.74
CA ASP A 80 18.62 4.73 -14.67
C ASP A 80 17.14 4.49 -15.00
N LEU A 81 16.43 5.50 -15.52
CA LEU A 81 15.06 5.35 -16.04
C LEU A 81 14.98 4.37 -17.20
N ALA A 82 15.93 4.43 -18.15
CA ALA A 82 15.96 3.53 -19.29
C ALA A 82 16.18 2.07 -18.84
N ALA A 83 17.13 1.86 -17.92
CA ALA A 83 17.40 0.54 -17.34
C ALA A 83 16.18 0.00 -16.59
N LEU A 84 15.56 0.83 -15.76
CA LEU A 84 14.34 0.48 -15.02
C LEU A 84 13.19 0.14 -15.96
N SER A 85 12.93 0.97 -16.97
CA SER A 85 11.90 0.71 -17.99
C SER A 85 12.16 -0.60 -18.71
N LYS A 86 13.41 -0.93 -19.03
CA LYS A 86 13.75 -2.20 -19.68
C LYS A 86 13.48 -3.40 -18.75
N CYS A 87 13.80 -3.27 -17.47
CA CYS A 87 13.56 -4.31 -16.46
C CYS A 87 12.07 -4.54 -16.21
N VAL A 88 11.30 -3.48 -15.91
CA VAL A 88 9.85 -3.57 -15.61
C VAL A 88 9.04 -4.12 -16.79
N LYS A 89 9.52 -3.92 -18.02
CA LYS A 89 8.90 -4.44 -19.25
C LYS A 89 9.40 -5.83 -19.64
N SER A 90 10.40 -6.39 -18.95
CA SER A 90 10.94 -7.69 -19.26
C SER A 90 9.95 -8.80 -18.92
N LYS A 91 10.07 -9.93 -19.62
CA LYS A 91 9.21 -11.09 -19.40
C LYS A 91 9.46 -11.71 -18.04
N GLU A 92 10.73 -11.82 -17.66
CA GLU A 92 11.18 -12.37 -16.37
C GLU A 92 10.57 -11.57 -15.22
N PHE A 93 10.57 -10.23 -15.32
CA PHE A 93 9.95 -9.40 -14.30
C PHE A 93 8.42 -9.61 -14.25
N ARG A 94 7.74 -9.55 -15.39
CA ARG A 94 6.27 -9.55 -15.45
C ARG A 94 5.63 -10.92 -15.23
N GLU A 95 6.25 -11.98 -15.70
CA GLU A 95 5.69 -13.34 -15.72
C GLU A 95 6.28 -14.25 -14.65
N GLU A 96 7.43 -13.91 -14.06
CA GLU A 96 8.06 -14.73 -13.01
C GLU A 96 8.11 -13.99 -11.68
N PHE A 97 8.77 -12.83 -11.64
CA PHE A 97 8.98 -12.10 -10.39
C PHE A 97 7.67 -11.58 -9.77
N ILE A 98 6.81 -10.93 -10.57
CA ILE A 98 5.55 -10.37 -10.07
C ILE A 98 4.61 -11.46 -9.54
N PRO A 99 4.33 -12.57 -10.27
CA PRO A 99 3.47 -13.64 -9.74
C PRO A 99 4.02 -14.28 -8.47
N GLN A 100 5.31 -14.61 -8.40
CA GLN A 100 5.93 -15.20 -7.21
C GLN A 100 5.80 -14.29 -5.98
N ARG A 101 6.04 -12.98 -6.18
CA ARG A 101 5.90 -11.99 -5.11
C ARG A 101 4.44 -11.83 -4.68
N ALA A 102 3.50 -11.83 -5.63
CA ALA A 102 2.07 -11.75 -5.34
C ALA A 102 1.57 -12.95 -4.54
N GLU A 103 2.02 -14.17 -4.87
CA GLU A 103 1.72 -15.39 -4.09
C GLU A 103 2.24 -15.30 -2.66
N SER A 104 3.50 -14.87 -2.49
CA SER A 104 4.10 -14.70 -1.17
C SER A 104 3.31 -13.70 -0.31
N LEU A 105 2.89 -12.58 -0.91
CA LEU A 105 2.08 -11.57 -0.22
C LEU A 105 0.66 -12.06 0.08
N ALA A 106 0.06 -12.87 -0.80
CA ALA A 106 -1.25 -13.48 -0.57
C ALA A 106 -1.22 -14.47 0.60
N ILE A 107 -0.19 -15.31 0.70
CA ILE A 107 0.05 -16.19 1.85
C ILE A 107 0.21 -15.36 3.12
N GLN A 108 1.05 -14.32 3.08
CA GLN A 108 1.27 -13.43 4.22
C GLN A 108 -0.03 -12.75 4.67
N LEU A 109 -0.87 -12.28 3.74
CA LEU A 109 -2.17 -11.69 4.05
C LEU A 109 -3.09 -12.71 4.71
N SER A 110 -3.22 -13.90 4.12
CA SER A 110 -4.08 -14.96 4.65
C SER A 110 -3.69 -15.34 6.08
N ASN A 111 -2.39 -15.49 6.34
CA ASN A 111 -1.87 -15.86 7.65
C ASN A 111 -2.03 -14.73 8.67
N THR A 112 -1.89 -13.47 8.24
CA THR A 112 -2.12 -12.30 9.10
C THR A 112 -3.58 -12.16 9.51
N LEU A 113 -4.49 -12.57 8.63
CA LEU A 113 -5.94 -12.46 8.84
C LEU A 113 -6.53 -13.67 9.57
N ALA A 114 -5.86 -14.83 9.54
CA ALA A 114 -6.36 -16.07 10.13
C ALA A 114 -6.90 -15.92 11.58
N PRO A 115 -6.27 -15.18 12.51
CA PRO A 115 -6.78 -15.03 13.87
C PRO A 115 -8.17 -14.37 13.99
N PHE A 116 -8.64 -13.68 12.95
CA PHE A 116 -9.94 -13.00 12.93
C PHE A 116 -11.07 -13.90 12.40
N PHE A 117 -10.73 -14.95 11.65
CA PHE A 117 -11.70 -15.81 10.96
C PHE A 117 -11.71 -17.25 11.48
N LEU A 118 -10.70 -17.67 12.24
CA LEU A 118 -10.68 -18.99 12.86
C LEU A 118 -11.61 -19.04 14.08
N GLU A 119 -12.58 -19.95 14.04
CA GLU A 119 -13.35 -20.41 15.19
C GLU A 119 -12.68 -21.68 15.77
N GLY A 120 -11.46 -21.57 16.30
CA GLY A 120 -10.75 -22.71 16.91
C GLY A 120 -9.25 -22.48 17.16
N ASP A 121 -8.62 -23.43 17.86
CA ASP A 121 -7.26 -23.28 18.42
C ASP A 121 -6.12 -23.55 17.43
N SER A 122 -6.38 -23.96 16.18
CA SER A 122 -5.30 -24.28 15.24
C SER A 122 -5.60 -23.88 13.79
N PRO A 123 -4.77 -23.02 13.18
CA PRO A 123 -4.87 -22.71 11.75
C PRO A 123 -4.62 -23.97 10.92
N LEU A 124 -5.55 -24.25 10.00
CA LEU A 124 -5.34 -25.22 8.93
C LEU A 124 -4.60 -24.52 7.78
N PHE A 125 -3.57 -25.17 7.25
CA PHE A 125 -2.71 -24.65 6.19
C PHE A 125 -2.70 -25.58 4.98
N ASP A 126 -2.57 -25.00 3.79
CA ASP A 126 -2.19 -25.72 2.57
C ASP A 126 -0.68 -26.05 2.57
N TRP A 127 -0.22 -26.83 1.59
CA TRP A 127 1.16 -27.34 1.50
C TRP A 127 2.25 -26.25 1.49
N ASP A 128 1.92 -25.04 1.03
CA ASP A 128 2.84 -23.89 0.96
C ASP A 128 2.68 -22.90 2.12
N GLY A 129 1.86 -23.25 3.11
CA GLY A 129 1.62 -22.43 4.29
C GLY A 129 0.52 -21.38 4.14
N PHE A 130 -0.29 -21.41 3.08
CA PHE A 130 -1.49 -20.58 2.98
C PHE A 130 -2.56 -21.02 3.99
N SER A 131 -3.01 -20.14 4.89
CA SER A 131 -4.08 -20.47 5.84
C SER A 131 -5.45 -20.62 5.15
N THR A 132 -6.08 -21.78 5.33
CA THR A 132 -7.38 -22.11 4.74
C THR A 132 -8.56 -21.60 5.58
N TRP A 133 -8.30 -21.13 6.80
CA TRP A 133 -9.30 -20.66 7.77
C TRP A 133 -10.38 -21.70 8.12
N GLY A 134 -10.18 -22.98 7.80
CA GLY A 134 -11.20 -24.02 7.96
C GLY A 134 -12.31 -23.99 6.92
N GLU A 135 -12.15 -23.20 5.85
CA GLU A 135 -13.09 -23.11 4.73
C GLU A 135 -13.03 -24.37 3.84
N GLY A 136 -14.08 -24.58 3.04
CA GLY A 136 -14.09 -25.62 2.02
C GLY A 136 -13.07 -25.37 0.90
N LEU A 137 -12.77 -26.42 0.14
CA LEU A 137 -11.69 -26.43 -0.86
C LEU A 137 -11.85 -25.35 -1.93
N GLU A 138 -13.07 -25.10 -2.38
CA GLU A 138 -13.35 -24.12 -3.44
C GLU A 138 -13.29 -22.69 -2.88
N GLU A 139 -13.76 -22.49 -1.66
CA GLU A 139 -13.82 -21.19 -1.00
C GLU A 139 -12.42 -20.63 -0.71
N TRP A 140 -11.54 -21.40 -0.06
CA TRP A 140 -10.20 -20.88 0.25
C TRP A 140 -9.35 -20.71 -1.01
N LYS A 141 -9.56 -21.54 -2.04
CA LYS A 141 -8.89 -21.40 -3.34
C LYS A 141 -9.35 -20.16 -4.09
N ASP A 142 -10.65 -19.90 -4.16
CA ASP A 142 -11.17 -18.66 -4.76
C ASP A 142 -10.60 -17.43 -4.05
N ARG A 143 -10.61 -17.44 -2.71
CA ARG A 143 -10.01 -16.38 -1.90
C ARG A 143 -8.52 -16.18 -2.19
N ARG A 144 -7.75 -17.28 -2.27
CA ARG A 144 -6.34 -17.24 -2.65
C ARG A 144 -6.15 -16.62 -4.03
N CYS A 145 -6.91 -17.06 -5.04
CA CYS A 145 -6.87 -16.50 -6.39
C CYS A 145 -7.13 -14.98 -6.38
N ARG A 146 -8.11 -14.52 -5.62
CA ARG A 146 -8.41 -13.08 -5.47
C ARG A 146 -7.27 -12.30 -4.81
N PHE A 147 -6.67 -12.83 -3.74
CA PHE A 147 -5.53 -12.17 -3.10
C PHE A 147 -4.33 -12.06 -4.04
N VAL A 148 -4.01 -13.15 -4.76
CA VAL A 148 -2.93 -13.15 -5.76
C VAL A 148 -3.22 -12.13 -6.85
N ALA A 149 -4.45 -12.06 -7.35
CA ALA A 149 -4.85 -11.08 -8.36
C ALA A 149 -4.67 -9.63 -7.86
N ILE A 150 -5.10 -9.32 -6.63
CA ILE A 150 -4.97 -7.98 -6.03
C ILE A 150 -3.48 -7.59 -5.92
N PHE A 151 -2.64 -8.46 -5.37
CA PHE A 151 -1.21 -8.16 -5.22
C PHE A 151 -0.49 -8.08 -6.57
N THR A 152 -0.87 -8.89 -7.54
CA THR A 152 -0.34 -8.82 -8.91
C THR A 152 -0.63 -7.45 -9.52
N GLN A 153 -1.89 -6.99 -9.47
CA GLN A 153 -2.27 -5.69 -9.99
C GLN A 153 -1.58 -4.54 -9.25
N ALA A 154 -1.47 -4.62 -7.92
CA ALA A 154 -0.78 -3.62 -7.13
C ALA A 154 0.72 -3.54 -7.46
N LEU A 155 1.40 -4.68 -7.60
CA LEU A 155 2.81 -4.74 -7.95
C LEU A 155 3.08 -4.23 -9.37
N MET A 156 2.25 -4.61 -10.34
CA MET A 156 2.32 -4.08 -11.72
C MET A 156 2.12 -2.56 -11.72
N THR A 157 1.08 -2.09 -11.03
CA THR A 157 0.79 -0.65 -10.89
C THR A 157 1.98 0.08 -10.28
N LYS A 158 2.55 -0.44 -9.19
CA LYS A 158 3.74 0.15 -8.58
C LYS A 158 4.90 0.21 -9.57
N ALA A 159 5.17 -0.88 -10.28
CA ALA A 159 6.28 -0.95 -11.24
C ALA A 159 6.12 0.11 -12.34
N ASP A 160 4.90 0.30 -12.86
CA ASP A 160 4.60 1.33 -13.85
C ASP A 160 4.72 2.75 -13.26
N LEU A 161 4.29 2.96 -12.02
CA LEU A 161 4.46 4.25 -11.33
C LEU A 161 5.93 4.61 -11.06
N CYS A 162 6.82 3.62 -10.94
CA CYS A 162 8.26 3.85 -10.81
C CYS A 162 8.91 4.34 -12.14
N LEU A 163 8.20 4.26 -13.28
CA LEU A 163 8.73 4.71 -14.58
C LEU A 163 8.62 6.23 -14.80
N ASN A 164 8.15 6.97 -13.80
CA ASN A 164 8.07 8.42 -13.86
C ASN A 164 8.75 9.08 -12.65
N ILE A 165 9.10 10.36 -12.82
CA ILE A 165 9.77 11.16 -11.81
C ILE A 165 8.70 11.91 -11.00
N LYS A 166 7.95 11.18 -10.18
CA LYS A 166 6.97 11.76 -9.26
C LYS A 166 7.01 11.04 -7.92
N ASP A 167 6.63 11.76 -6.87
CA ASP A 167 6.36 11.18 -5.57
C ASP A 167 4.87 10.95 -5.40
N TYR A 168 4.53 9.88 -4.72
CA TYR A 168 3.18 9.44 -4.46
C TYR A 168 2.96 9.32 -2.97
N GLU A 169 1.75 9.56 -2.50
CA GLU A 169 1.39 9.36 -1.10
C GLU A 169 0.05 8.62 -1.05
N LEU A 170 0.01 7.55 -0.24
CA LEU A 170 -1.22 6.88 0.14
C LEU A 170 -1.52 7.21 1.59
N LEU A 171 -2.49 8.09 1.79
CA LEU A 171 -2.90 8.58 3.11
C LEU A 171 -4.12 7.80 3.59
N SER A 172 -3.98 7.08 4.69
CA SER A 172 -5.15 6.59 5.43
C SER A 172 -5.39 7.44 6.65
N TYR A 173 -6.63 7.90 6.78
CA TYR A 173 -7.08 8.68 7.92
C TYR A 173 -7.25 7.78 9.14
N VAL A 174 -6.67 8.19 10.26
CA VAL A 174 -6.80 7.44 11.52
C VAL A 174 -8.18 7.63 12.14
N PRO A 175 -8.67 6.67 12.94
CA PRO A 175 -9.91 6.86 13.69
C PRO A 175 -9.89 8.15 14.54
N GLY A 176 -11.02 8.85 14.63
CA GLY A 176 -11.17 10.15 15.29
C GLY A 176 -10.90 11.36 14.39
N THR A 177 -10.40 11.16 13.16
CA THR A 177 -10.22 12.25 12.19
C THR A 177 -11.56 12.86 11.80
N LYS A 178 -11.70 14.18 11.79
CA LYS A 178 -12.92 14.85 11.29
C LYS A 178 -13.13 14.60 9.79
N PHE A 179 -14.36 14.29 9.41
CA PHE A 179 -14.72 14.08 8.01
C PHE A 179 -14.49 15.35 7.18
N ASP A 180 -13.84 15.17 6.04
CA ASP A 180 -13.61 16.22 5.05
C ASP A 180 -14.02 15.75 3.66
N LYS A 181 -15.13 16.29 3.16
CA LYS A 181 -15.70 15.98 1.84
C LYS A 181 -14.78 16.30 0.66
N THR A 182 -13.71 17.06 0.87
CA THR A 182 -12.77 17.40 -0.21
C THR A 182 -11.73 16.31 -0.45
N THR A 183 -11.55 15.41 0.51
CA THR A 183 -10.54 14.35 0.46
C THR A 183 -11.07 12.96 0.81
N MET A 184 -12.35 12.85 1.20
CA MET A 184 -13.00 11.63 1.68
C MET A 184 -14.38 11.43 1.07
N THR A 185 -14.71 10.17 0.79
CA THR A 185 -16.04 9.64 0.49
C THR A 185 -16.50 8.70 1.59
N VAL A 186 -17.81 8.59 1.80
CA VAL A 186 -18.39 7.81 2.88
C VAL A 186 -19.00 6.52 2.35
N GLU A 187 -18.66 5.40 2.99
CA GLU A 187 -19.41 4.15 2.86
C GLU A 187 -20.08 3.74 4.17
N THR A 188 -21.17 2.98 4.09
CA THR A 188 -21.84 2.37 5.24
C THR A 188 -21.05 1.17 5.77
N MET A 189 -21.44 0.62 6.92
CA MET A 189 -20.83 -0.59 7.50
C MET A 189 -20.95 -1.81 6.55
N GLU A 190 -21.95 -1.81 5.69
CA GLU A 190 -22.21 -2.80 4.64
C GLU A 190 -21.39 -2.55 3.36
N GLY A 191 -20.67 -1.44 3.28
CA GLY A 191 -19.85 -1.07 2.13
C GLY A 191 -20.63 -0.42 0.97
N LEU A 192 -21.80 0.17 1.25
CA LEU A 192 -22.59 0.91 0.27
C LEU A 192 -22.22 2.40 0.30
N SER A 193 -22.23 3.07 -0.86
CA SER A 193 -22.04 4.52 -0.89
C SER A 193 -23.21 5.21 -0.18
N ASN A 194 -22.87 6.23 0.62
CA ASN A 194 -23.88 7.06 1.26
C ASN A 194 -23.53 8.51 0.93
N ASP A 195 -24.20 9.07 -0.08
CA ASP A 195 -23.94 10.44 -0.56
C ASP A 195 -25.00 11.44 -0.04
N THR A 196 -25.98 10.95 0.73
CA THR A 196 -27.20 11.72 1.05
C THR A 196 -27.33 12.13 2.51
N ALA A 197 -26.47 11.63 3.41
CA ALA A 197 -26.57 11.97 4.83
C ALA A 197 -25.73 13.21 5.20
N ASN A 198 -26.12 13.90 6.28
CA ASN A 198 -25.32 14.98 6.83
C ASN A 198 -24.13 14.39 7.62
N TYR A 199 -22.91 14.73 7.22
CA TYR A 199 -21.67 14.25 7.84
C TYR A 199 -20.94 15.32 8.66
N GLU A 200 -21.57 16.48 8.87
CA GLU A 200 -20.96 17.58 9.59
C GLU A 200 -20.57 17.19 11.01
N GLY A 201 -19.31 17.45 11.39
CA GLY A 201 -18.76 17.15 12.71
C GLY A 201 -18.43 15.68 13.00
N ARG A 202 -18.83 14.75 12.12
CA ARG A 202 -18.57 13.32 12.28
C ARG A 202 -17.10 12.97 12.12
N GLU A 203 -16.72 11.90 12.79
CA GLU A 203 -15.34 11.40 12.79
C GLU A 203 -15.23 10.07 12.07
N VAL A 204 -14.10 9.89 11.40
CA VAL A 204 -13.68 8.63 10.79
C VAL A 204 -13.63 7.56 11.88
N LEU A 205 -14.39 6.51 11.70
CA LEU A 205 -14.27 5.28 12.48
C LEU A 205 -13.20 4.38 11.86
N LEU A 206 -13.17 4.29 10.53
CA LEU A 206 -12.26 3.44 9.77
C LEU A 206 -11.98 4.03 8.40
N CYS A 207 -10.71 4.02 7.98
CA CYS A 207 -10.34 4.26 6.59
C CYS A 207 -10.22 2.93 5.85
N VAL A 208 -11.14 2.70 4.91
CA VAL A 208 -11.24 1.47 4.12
C VAL A 208 -10.28 1.51 2.95
N ASN A 209 -10.20 2.64 2.25
CA ASN A 209 -9.23 2.88 1.19
C ASN A 209 -8.49 4.20 1.42
N PRO A 210 -7.15 4.23 1.27
CA PRO A 210 -6.39 5.46 1.38
C PRO A 210 -6.70 6.44 0.25
N ALA A 211 -6.57 7.74 0.55
CA ALA A 211 -6.49 8.76 -0.47
C ALA A 211 -5.14 8.66 -1.21
N PHE A 212 -5.14 8.91 -2.52
CA PHE A 212 -3.95 8.88 -3.36
C PHE A 212 -3.57 10.30 -3.80
N TYR A 213 -2.37 10.74 -3.41
CA TYR A 213 -1.83 12.04 -3.79
C TYR A 213 -0.62 11.88 -4.71
N LEU A 214 -0.45 12.87 -5.58
CA LEU A 214 0.70 13.01 -6.44
C LEU A 214 1.43 14.30 -6.10
N HIS A 215 2.71 14.16 -5.81
CA HIS A 215 3.62 15.25 -5.48
C HIS A 215 4.64 15.37 -6.62
N PRO A 216 4.70 16.51 -7.33
CA PRO A 216 5.76 16.77 -8.28
C PRO A 216 7.09 16.83 -7.51
N ARG A 217 8.14 16.25 -8.10
CA ARG A 217 9.50 16.42 -7.60
C ARG A 217 10.10 17.70 -8.14
N ASP A 218 10.98 18.29 -7.34
CA ASP A 218 11.81 19.40 -7.75
C ASP A 218 12.71 19.01 -8.94
N GLU A 219 13.05 20.01 -9.74
CA GLU A 219 14.00 19.85 -10.84
C GLU A 219 15.36 19.39 -10.32
N LEU A 220 16.00 18.49 -11.08
CA LEU A 220 17.30 17.95 -10.68
C LEU A 220 18.38 19.02 -10.89
N SER A 221 19.01 19.45 -9.80
CA SER A 221 20.20 20.31 -9.87
C SER A 221 21.35 19.61 -10.61
N LYS A 222 22.17 20.38 -11.32
CA LYS A 222 23.39 19.88 -11.99
C LYS A 222 24.39 19.27 -11.01
N ASP A 223 24.40 19.77 -9.77
CA ASP A 223 25.28 19.32 -8.68
C ASP A 223 24.62 18.25 -7.80
N ALA A 224 23.51 17.65 -8.26
CA ALA A 224 22.83 16.61 -7.51
C ALA A 224 23.74 15.40 -7.26
N THR A 225 23.66 14.87 -6.04
CA THR A 225 24.35 13.64 -5.66
C THR A 225 23.81 12.45 -6.45
N VAL A 226 24.59 11.36 -6.53
CA VAL A 226 24.14 10.10 -7.14
C VAL A 226 22.79 9.65 -6.56
N ALA A 227 22.61 9.76 -5.24
CA ALA A 227 21.37 9.37 -4.56
C ALA A 227 20.14 10.17 -5.03
N ASN A 228 20.32 11.45 -5.36
CA ASN A 228 19.24 12.31 -5.86
C ASN A 228 19.02 12.16 -7.38
N ALA A 229 20.07 11.77 -8.11
CA ALA A 229 20.05 11.58 -9.55
C ALA A 229 19.41 10.24 -9.97
N ILE A 230 19.63 9.17 -9.22
CA ILE A 230 19.00 7.86 -9.49
C ILE A 230 17.49 7.90 -9.22
N ILE A 231 16.77 6.99 -9.86
CA ILE A 231 15.35 6.79 -9.57
C ILE A 231 15.24 6.03 -8.25
N PRO A 232 14.64 6.65 -7.22
CA PRO A 232 14.47 5.96 -5.96
C PRO A 232 13.53 4.78 -6.16
N THR A 233 13.91 3.65 -5.59
CA THR A 233 13.11 2.43 -5.50
C THR A 233 11.86 2.61 -4.63
N VAL A 234 11.82 3.70 -3.85
CA VAL A 234 10.69 4.16 -3.06
C VAL A 234 10.27 5.54 -3.56
N ASN A 235 9.20 5.57 -4.33
CA ASN A 235 8.51 6.80 -4.74
C ASN A 235 7.22 7.04 -3.94
N PHE A 236 6.96 6.24 -2.91
CA PHE A 236 5.82 6.41 -2.00
C PHE A 236 6.28 7.04 -0.69
N ILE A 237 6.00 8.33 -0.52
CA ILE A 237 6.35 9.07 0.69
C ILE A 237 5.29 8.85 1.77
N SER A 238 5.72 8.84 3.04
CA SER A 238 4.83 8.87 4.19
C SER A 238 4.94 10.23 4.86
N LYS A 239 3.94 11.10 4.66
CA LYS A 239 3.79 12.34 5.44
C LYS A 239 2.84 12.07 6.60
N GLY A 240 3.05 12.77 7.72
CA GLY A 240 2.08 12.80 8.81
C GLY A 240 0.75 13.37 8.29
N GLN A 241 -0.36 12.94 8.88
CA GLN A 241 -1.69 13.39 8.48
C GLN A 241 -1.81 14.93 8.59
N ASP A 242 -1.16 15.51 9.60
CA ASP A 242 -1.16 16.95 9.92
C ASP A 242 -0.20 17.80 9.07
N ASN A 243 0.60 17.18 8.20
CA ASN A 243 1.52 17.93 7.35
C ASN A 243 0.73 18.69 6.27
N SER A 244 1.04 19.98 6.11
CA SER A 244 0.48 20.79 5.03
C SER A 244 0.81 20.17 3.66
N ARG A 245 -0.22 19.81 2.89
CA ARG A 245 -0.07 19.31 1.52
C ARG A 245 -0.14 20.48 0.55
N PRO A 246 0.84 20.66 -0.36
CA PRO A 246 0.80 21.72 -1.36
C PRO A 246 -0.36 21.54 -2.36
N PHE A 247 -0.82 20.29 -2.53
CA PHE A 247 -2.01 19.96 -3.33
C PHE A 247 -3.14 19.55 -2.38
N ILE A 248 -4.24 20.29 -2.43
CA ILE A 248 -5.38 20.11 -1.51
C ILE A 248 -6.26 18.93 -1.95
N GLN A 249 -6.34 18.63 -3.26
CA GLN A 249 -7.16 17.54 -3.77
C GLN A 249 -6.35 16.28 -4.11
N PRO A 250 -6.78 15.10 -3.62
CA PRO A 250 -6.19 13.83 -4.04
C PRO A 250 -6.62 13.45 -5.46
N LEU A 251 -5.82 12.61 -6.12
CA LEU A 251 -6.20 11.94 -7.37
C LEU A 251 -7.32 10.92 -7.14
N LEU A 252 -7.35 10.30 -5.96
CA LEU A 252 -8.41 9.42 -5.50
C LEU A 252 -8.73 9.76 -4.04
N GLU A 253 -9.99 10.04 -3.76
CA GLU A 253 -10.47 10.32 -2.41
C GLU A 253 -10.36 9.05 -1.53
N ALA A 254 -10.12 9.25 -0.23
CA ALA A 254 -10.19 8.15 0.71
C ALA A 254 -11.63 7.65 0.82
N VAL A 255 -11.80 6.35 1.07
CA VAL A 255 -13.10 5.79 1.43
C VAL A 255 -13.09 5.55 2.93
N VAL A 256 -14.04 6.14 3.64
CA VAL A 256 -14.14 6.08 5.10
C VAL A 256 -15.50 5.62 5.56
N ILE A 257 -15.52 4.96 6.72
CA ILE A 257 -16.73 4.70 7.50
C ILE A 257 -16.69 5.66 8.68
N LEU A 258 -17.81 6.33 8.95
CA LEU A 258 -17.92 7.33 10.00
C LEU A 258 -18.56 6.74 11.27
N SER A 259 -18.13 7.23 12.43
CA SER A 259 -18.77 6.97 13.72
C SER A 259 -20.24 7.41 13.71
N GLU A 260 -21.14 6.64 14.32
CA GLU A 260 -22.51 7.07 14.55
C GLU A 260 -22.53 8.27 15.52
N ASN A 261 -23.53 9.16 15.38
CA ASN A 261 -23.73 10.21 16.37
C ASN A 261 -24.32 9.58 17.63
N ASP A 262 -23.67 9.78 18.77
CA ASP A 262 -24.31 9.60 20.10
C ASP A 262 -25.48 10.58 20.27
#